data_AF-H8GUM4-F1
#
_entry.id   AF-H8GUM4-F1
#
_cell.length_a   1.000
_cell.length_b   1.000
_cell.length_c   1.000
_cell.angle_alpha   90.00
_cell.angle_beta   90.00
_cell.angle_gamma   90.00
#
_symmetry.space_group_name_H-M   'P 1'
#
loop_
_entity.id
_entity.type
_entity.pdbx_description
1 polymer ?
#
loop_
_entity_poly.entity_id
_entity_poly.type
_entity_poly.pdbx_seq_one_letter_code
_entity_poly.pdbx_strand_id
1 'polypeptide(L)'
;MNSGDQFIWGLGFPEWREVTGRPSVADLFPVSARCGLYVLGFANGERYVGQAVDVVRRYTGHRKVHDDITHLSFREVPKAELDEQERRSIHALEAQGLRLRNVVHMSVVQGERDLDLVVSPQEQEHWLTGDVTGLHDAEQGIRDDALQARYHRRFERFMRQPRAQDALFVLGLYLQSVIPFPRRTELTFWAATCLPDTGAPEGSVLLCRVSLNMQEVFSLYGHTGDDENELWAEFHLARSPFQEAFGDDWQAQLQARGWNIDEHQYNPGGQDQFRLTAYGLEDLETLLLDSGYSGAMALINLRLMRLGATFYSKYHCLDLVDAALKTLEDRRGELPTMERSMNDAGIPGLLHIGNQVAPAGFEPSSWTVTASLEPEVVAHLTDPAQEYPVRFESARTGGGSITTFARFLTDDPQPQYHLYLKSLLDED
;
A
#
# COMPACT_ATOMS: atom_id res chain seq x y z
N MET A 1 26.71 21.62 -0.56
CA MET A 1 26.20 20.66 -1.56
C MET A 1 25.57 19.54 -0.78
N ASN A 2 24.27 19.33 -0.94
CA ASN A 2 23.60 18.23 -0.26
C ASN A 2 23.92 16.93 -1.03
N SER A 3 24.02 15.81 -0.33
CA SER A 3 24.26 14.51 -0.96
C SER A 3 23.20 14.25 -2.05
N GLY A 4 23.63 13.94 -3.27
CA GLY A 4 22.78 13.58 -4.40
C GLY A 4 22.38 14.71 -5.36
N ASP A 5 22.83 15.95 -5.14
CA ASP A 5 22.57 17.06 -6.09
C ASP A 5 23.19 16.80 -7.48
N GLN A 6 24.28 16.00 -7.56
CA GLN A 6 24.89 15.62 -8.83
C GLN A 6 23.95 14.86 -9.76
N PHE A 7 22.98 14.12 -9.22
CA PHE A 7 22.01 13.35 -10.01
C PHE A 7 20.97 14.26 -10.65
N ILE A 8 20.57 15.32 -9.94
CA ILE A 8 19.68 16.36 -10.44
C ILE A 8 20.35 17.08 -11.63
N TRP A 9 21.62 17.42 -11.51
CA TRP A 9 22.38 18.03 -12.62
C TRP A 9 22.60 17.06 -13.77
N GLY A 10 22.85 15.78 -13.48
CA GLY A 10 22.96 14.72 -14.50
C GLY A 10 21.69 14.56 -15.35
N LEU A 11 20.53 14.91 -14.79
CA LEU A 11 19.26 14.97 -15.52
C LEU A 11 19.09 16.23 -16.34
N GLY A 12 20.02 17.18 -16.31
CA GLY A 12 20.00 18.43 -17.08
C GLY A 12 19.35 19.62 -16.37
N PHE A 13 19.05 19.51 -15.08
CA PHE A 13 18.64 20.67 -14.29
C PHE A 13 19.84 21.61 -14.03
N PRO A 14 19.66 22.94 -14.10
CA PRO A 14 20.73 23.88 -13.77
C PRO A 14 21.03 23.89 -12.27
N GLU A 15 22.06 24.65 -11.88
CA GLU A 15 22.38 24.88 -10.48
C GLU A 15 21.19 25.48 -9.70
N TRP A 16 21.17 25.16 -8.40
CA TRP A 16 20.15 25.63 -7.48
C TRP A 16 20.13 27.15 -7.39
N ARG A 17 18.93 27.73 -7.38
CA ARG A 17 18.70 29.14 -7.02
C ARG A 17 18.11 29.21 -5.63
N GLU A 18 18.70 30.02 -4.76
CA GLU A 18 18.16 30.27 -3.43
C GLU A 18 16.89 31.13 -3.53
N VAL A 19 15.81 30.65 -2.91
CA VAL A 19 14.49 31.27 -2.98
C VAL A 19 13.82 31.38 -1.61
N THR A 20 14.54 31.09 -0.52
CA THR A 20 14.08 31.22 0.86
C THR A 20 13.37 32.55 1.09
N GLY A 21 12.14 32.50 1.60
CA GLY A 21 11.33 33.69 1.92
C GLY A 21 10.79 34.47 0.71
N ARG A 22 11.10 34.08 -0.54
CA ARG A 22 10.58 34.78 -1.72
C ARG A 22 9.07 34.51 -1.90
N PRO A 23 8.24 35.55 -2.12
CA PRO A 23 6.81 35.37 -2.42
C PRO A 23 6.55 34.93 -3.87
N SER A 24 7.49 35.18 -4.78
CA SER A 24 7.41 34.86 -6.19
C SER A 24 8.81 34.69 -6.79
N VAL A 25 8.87 34.04 -7.96
CA VAL A 25 10.07 33.88 -8.78
C VAL A 25 9.87 34.49 -10.19
N ALA A 26 8.95 35.44 -10.32
CA ALA A 26 8.61 36.08 -11.60
C ALA A 26 9.79 36.82 -12.25
N ASP A 27 10.68 37.37 -11.42
CA ASP A 27 11.93 38.03 -11.83
C ASP A 27 12.95 37.06 -12.41
N LEU A 28 12.86 35.78 -12.06
CA LEU A 28 13.80 34.73 -12.45
C LEU A 28 13.47 34.09 -13.80
N PHE A 29 12.21 34.17 -14.24
CA PHE A 29 11.70 33.46 -15.43
C PHE A 29 10.77 34.35 -16.28
N PRO A 30 11.21 34.77 -17.48
CA PRO A 30 10.37 35.54 -18.39
C PRO A 30 9.20 34.69 -18.89
N VAL A 31 8.09 35.32 -19.29
CA VAL A 31 6.83 34.63 -19.66
C VAL A 31 7.04 33.57 -20.76
N SER A 32 7.96 33.79 -21.69
CA SER A 32 8.27 32.85 -22.78
C SER A 32 9.01 31.58 -22.33
N ALA A 33 9.54 31.54 -21.10
CA ALA A 33 10.43 30.50 -20.60
C ALA A 33 9.96 29.92 -19.26
N ARG A 34 8.64 29.75 -19.09
CA ARG A 34 8.02 29.24 -17.84
C ARG A 34 7.49 27.83 -17.92
N CYS A 35 7.51 27.22 -19.11
CA CYS A 35 7.04 25.85 -19.33
C CYS A 35 8.21 24.88 -19.16
N GLY A 36 8.09 23.92 -18.24
CA GLY A 36 9.16 22.96 -17.99
C GLY A 36 9.01 22.16 -16.71
N LEU A 37 10.13 21.60 -16.25
CA LEU A 37 10.25 20.86 -15.00
C LEU A 37 10.98 21.70 -13.97
N TYR A 38 10.59 21.57 -12.71
CA TYR A 38 11.28 22.16 -11.57
C TYR A 38 11.61 21.11 -10.50
N VAL A 39 12.68 21.37 -9.76
CA VAL A 39 12.96 20.73 -8.49
C VAL A 39 12.94 21.79 -7.40
N LEU A 40 12.22 21.54 -6.30
CA LEU A 40 12.31 22.32 -5.06
C LEU A 40 13.19 21.61 -4.06
N GLY A 41 14.03 22.36 -3.35
CA GLY A 41 14.77 21.90 -2.19
C GLY A 41 14.20 22.51 -0.91
N PHE A 42 14.10 21.70 0.14
CA PHE A 42 13.51 22.09 1.42
C PHE A 42 14.55 22.12 2.55
N ALA A 43 14.21 22.81 3.64
CA ALA A 43 15.11 22.99 4.78
C ALA A 43 15.55 21.67 5.43
N ASN A 44 14.71 20.63 5.38
CA ASN A 44 15.00 19.29 5.90
C ASN A 44 15.81 18.39 4.93
N GLY A 45 16.24 18.92 3.78
CA GLY A 45 17.05 18.19 2.79
C GLY A 45 16.26 17.37 1.78
N GLU A 46 14.92 17.35 1.87
CA GLU A 46 14.08 16.71 0.88
C GLU A 46 14.03 17.49 -0.43
N ARG A 47 13.59 16.82 -1.50
CA ARG A 47 13.39 17.44 -2.82
C ARG A 47 12.01 17.14 -3.38
N TYR A 48 11.41 18.05 -4.15
CA TYR A 48 10.16 17.81 -4.89
C TYR A 48 10.42 18.04 -6.37
N VAL A 49 10.12 17.05 -7.21
CA VAL A 49 10.15 17.21 -8.67
C VAL A 49 8.72 17.46 -9.15
N GLY A 50 8.54 18.41 -10.06
CA GLY A 50 7.24 18.61 -10.70
C GLY A 50 7.31 19.29 -12.06
N GLN A 51 6.22 19.24 -12.79
CA GLN A 51 6.03 19.96 -14.05
C GLN A 51 5.18 21.23 -13.92
N ALA A 52 5.43 22.20 -14.80
CA ALA A 52 4.66 23.44 -14.86
C ALA A 52 4.57 23.97 -16.29
N VAL A 53 3.37 24.40 -16.70
CA VAL A 53 3.19 25.28 -17.88
C VAL A 53 3.63 26.72 -17.54
N ASP A 54 3.46 27.13 -16.28
CA ASP A 54 3.99 28.38 -15.74
C ASP A 54 4.61 28.11 -14.35
N VAL A 55 5.94 28.03 -14.31
CA VAL A 55 6.71 27.77 -13.07
C VAL A 55 6.53 28.84 -12.00
N VAL A 56 6.27 30.10 -12.38
CA VAL A 56 6.06 31.20 -11.43
C VAL A 56 4.75 30.98 -10.68
N ARG A 57 3.67 30.69 -11.42
CA ARG A 57 2.37 30.35 -10.82
C ARG A 57 2.48 29.11 -9.95
N ARG A 58 3.22 28.09 -10.40
CA ARG A 58 3.38 26.83 -9.67
C ARG A 58 4.18 27.01 -8.38
N TYR A 59 5.29 27.78 -8.43
CA TYR A 59 6.08 28.14 -7.26
C TYR A 59 5.26 28.90 -6.22
N THR A 60 4.51 29.93 -6.63
CA THR A 60 3.64 30.67 -5.71
C THR A 60 2.55 29.78 -5.11
N GLY A 61 2.05 28.78 -5.85
CA GLY A 61 1.16 27.74 -5.32
C GLY A 61 1.82 26.94 -4.20
N HIS A 62 3.03 26.41 -4.44
CA HIS A 62 3.79 25.66 -3.46
C HIS A 62 4.13 26.47 -2.21
N ARG A 63 4.51 27.75 -2.37
CA ARG A 63 4.81 28.65 -1.24
C ARG A 63 3.65 28.92 -0.29
N LYS A 64 2.40 28.70 -0.72
CA LYS A 64 1.23 28.82 0.17
C LYS A 64 1.09 27.63 1.10
N VAL A 65 1.62 26.48 0.71
CA VAL A 65 1.51 25.21 1.42
C VAL A 65 2.79 24.90 2.19
N HIS A 66 3.94 25.20 1.58
CA HIS A 66 5.27 24.89 2.09
C HIS A 66 6.04 26.19 2.38
N ASP A 67 6.19 26.50 3.66
CA ASP A 67 6.94 27.66 4.13
C ASP A 67 8.46 27.41 4.18
N ASP A 68 8.88 26.14 4.12
CA ASP A 68 10.24 25.64 4.26
C ASP A 68 11.02 25.44 2.94
N ILE A 69 10.50 25.96 1.82
CA ILE A 69 11.21 25.95 0.52
C ILE A 69 12.43 26.86 0.60
N THR A 70 13.61 26.29 0.31
CA THR A 70 14.89 27.00 0.34
C THR A 70 15.48 27.21 -1.05
N HIS A 71 15.33 26.23 -1.95
CA HIS A 71 15.96 26.24 -3.27
C HIS A 71 15.00 25.85 -4.40
N LEU A 72 15.25 26.36 -5.60
CA LEU A 72 14.56 26.02 -6.84
C LEU A 72 15.58 25.78 -7.95
N SER A 73 15.45 24.67 -8.67
CA SER A 73 16.08 24.47 -9.98
C SER A 73 15.00 24.26 -11.02
N PHE A 74 15.16 24.80 -12.23
CA PHE A 74 14.15 24.75 -13.28
C PHE A 74 14.80 24.61 -14.65
N ARG A 75 14.23 23.72 -15.46
CA ARG A 75 14.61 23.51 -16.86
C ARG A 75 13.38 23.59 -17.74
N GLU A 76 13.51 24.28 -18.87
CA GLU A 76 12.48 24.34 -19.90
C GLU A 76 12.26 22.98 -20.59
N VAL A 77 11.01 22.61 -20.76
CA VAL A 77 10.59 21.39 -21.47
C VAL A 77 9.33 21.72 -22.29
N PRO A 78 9.24 21.30 -23.57
CA PRO A 78 8.04 21.50 -24.38
C PRO A 78 6.81 20.88 -23.72
N LYS A 79 5.67 21.56 -23.83
CA LYS A 79 4.41 21.12 -23.17
C LYS A 79 4.04 19.66 -23.50
N ALA A 80 4.29 19.21 -24.72
CA ALA A 80 3.97 17.86 -25.18
C ALA A 80 4.84 16.76 -24.56
N GLU A 81 5.98 17.12 -23.96
CA GLU A 81 6.95 16.19 -23.40
C GLU A 81 7.00 16.23 -21.87
N LEU A 82 6.20 17.11 -21.24
CA LEU A 82 6.26 17.34 -19.79
C LEU A 82 6.05 16.04 -19.00
N ASP A 83 4.98 15.29 -19.31
CA ASP A 83 4.61 14.10 -18.55
C ASP A 83 5.70 13.01 -18.63
N GLU A 84 6.23 12.75 -19.83
CA GLU A 84 7.28 11.74 -20.03
C GLU A 84 8.61 12.15 -19.37
N GLN A 85 8.97 13.43 -19.45
CA GLN A 85 10.21 13.94 -18.86
C GLN A 85 10.12 14.03 -17.33
N GLU A 86 8.95 14.36 -16.77
CA GLU A 86 8.69 14.35 -15.33
C GLU A 86 8.85 12.93 -14.79
N ARG A 87 8.18 11.95 -15.40
CA ARG A 87 8.26 10.54 -15.02
C ARG A 87 9.69 10.01 -15.04
N ARG A 88 10.44 10.26 -16.14
CA ARG A 88 11.85 9.89 -16.24
C ARG A 88 12.71 10.52 -15.15
N SER A 89 12.46 11.79 -14.82
CA SER A 89 13.24 12.50 -13.81
C SER A 89 12.97 11.95 -12.41
N ILE A 90 11.72 11.60 -12.10
CA ILE A 90 11.34 10.98 -10.83
C ILE A 90 12.02 9.62 -10.68
N HIS A 91 11.82 8.73 -11.65
CA HIS A 91 12.40 7.37 -11.62
C HIS A 91 13.92 7.39 -11.50
N ALA A 92 14.58 8.27 -12.27
CA ALA A 92 16.04 8.34 -12.27
C ALA A 92 16.61 8.86 -10.93
N LEU A 93 15.90 9.73 -10.21
CA LEU A 93 16.35 10.21 -8.90
C LEU A 93 16.04 9.20 -7.79
N GLU A 94 14.89 8.53 -7.86
CA GLU A 94 14.53 7.43 -6.94
C GLU A 94 15.52 6.27 -7.03
N ALA A 95 15.92 5.87 -8.24
CA ALA A 95 16.92 4.83 -8.47
C ALA A 95 18.30 5.15 -7.84
N GLN A 96 18.54 6.42 -7.48
CA GLN A 96 19.74 6.87 -6.79
C GLN A 96 19.53 7.05 -5.27
N GLY A 97 18.39 6.58 -4.74
CA GLY A 97 18.03 6.64 -3.32
C GLY A 97 17.66 8.03 -2.82
N LEU A 98 17.35 8.98 -3.72
CA LEU A 98 16.92 10.32 -3.31
C LEU A 98 15.49 10.31 -2.79
N ARG A 99 15.30 10.77 -1.56
CA ARG A 99 13.97 11.01 -1.00
C ARG A 99 13.28 12.18 -1.71
N LEU A 100 12.32 11.84 -2.56
CA LEU A 100 11.49 12.80 -3.27
C LEU A 100 10.16 13.00 -2.56
N ARG A 101 9.88 14.22 -2.09
CA ARG A 101 8.58 14.67 -1.57
C ARG A 101 7.46 14.34 -2.53
N ASN A 102 7.59 14.51 -3.84
CA ASN A 102 6.51 14.17 -4.76
C ASN A 102 6.29 12.65 -4.88
N VAL A 103 7.21 11.77 -4.48
CA VAL A 103 7.01 10.32 -4.45
C VAL A 103 6.45 9.91 -3.09
N VAL A 104 7.09 10.38 -2.01
CA VAL A 104 6.60 10.33 -0.62
C VAL A 104 5.24 11.01 -0.47
N HIS A 105 4.86 11.87 -1.42
CA HIS A 105 3.56 12.53 -1.53
C HIS A 105 2.84 12.27 -2.86
N MET A 106 3.23 11.29 -3.69
CA MET A 106 2.33 10.69 -4.71
C MET A 106 1.53 9.54 -4.09
N SER A 107 1.87 9.16 -2.87
CA SER A 107 0.95 8.61 -1.86
C SER A 107 0.09 9.71 -1.18
N VAL A 108 0.38 11.01 -1.38
CA VAL A 108 -0.30 12.14 -0.71
C VAL A 108 -0.55 13.31 -1.67
N VAL A 109 -1.56 13.20 -2.54
CA VAL A 109 -2.14 14.33 -3.32
C VAL A 109 -2.16 15.63 -2.48
N GLN A 110 -1.22 16.57 -2.66
CA GLN A 110 -1.04 17.67 -1.70
C GLN A 110 -2.12 18.77 -1.77
N GLY A 111 -2.55 19.20 -0.58
CA GLY A 111 -3.62 20.14 -0.25
C GLY A 111 -4.54 19.52 0.81
N GLU A 112 -5.12 20.30 1.73
CA GLU A 112 -6.19 19.78 2.60
C GLU A 112 -7.26 19.16 1.70
N ARG A 113 -7.45 17.85 1.83
CA ARG A 113 -8.52 17.12 1.15
C ARG A 113 -9.60 16.80 2.15
N ASP A 114 -10.82 16.60 1.64
CA ASP A 114 -11.93 16.16 2.48
C ASP A 114 -11.59 14.88 3.26
N LEU A 115 -10.74 14.01 2.69
CA LEU A 115 -10.26 12.81 3.39
C LEU A 115 -9.43 13.15 4.63
N ASP A 116 -8.62 14.21 4.60
CA ASP A 116 -7.75 14.62 5.69
C ASP A 116 -8.55 15.06 6.94
N LEU A 117 -9.83 15.44 6.76
CA LEU A 117 -10.76 15.75 7.85
C LEU A 117 -11.22 14.51 8.62
N VAL A 118 -11.16 13.34 7.97
CA VAL A 118 -11.68 12.07 8.50
C VAL A 118 -10.57 11.09 8.81
N VAL A 119 -9.47 11.11 8.05
CA VAL A 119 -8.26 10.30 8.21
C VAL A 119 -7.07 11.20 7.96
N SER A 120 -6.28 11.50 9.00
CA SER A 120 -5.15 12.42 8.87
C SER A 120 -4.09 11.89 7.90
N PRO A 121 -3.27 12.75 7.25
CA PRO A 121 -2.19 12.30 6.37
C PRO A 121 -1.23 11.30 7.04
N GLN A 122 -0.96 11.46 8.34
CA GLN A 122 -0.13 10.53 9.10
C GLN A 122 -0.80 9.16 9.23
N GLU A 123 -2.09 9.12 9.57
CA GLU A 123 -2.85 7.86 9.62
C GLU A 123 -2.91 7.17 8.25
N GLN A 124 -3.00 7.93 7.15
CA GLN A 124 -2.98 7.39 5.80
C GLN A 124 -1.63 6.74 5.48
N GLU A 125 -0.51 7.38 5.84
CA GLU A 125 0.84 6.86 5.62
C GLU A 125 1.12 5.61 6.46
N HIS A 126 0.79 5.65 7.76
CA HIS A 126 0.92 4.51 8.65
C HIS A 126 0.07 3.32 8.17
N TRP A 127 -1.18 3.56 7.77
CA TRP A 127 -2.05 2.52 7.23
C TRP A 127 -1.48 1.91 5.94
N LEU A 128 -1.01 2.74 5.00
CA LEU A 128 -0.47 2.29 3.72
C LEU A 128 0.82 1.46 3.88
N THR A 129 1.65 1.80 4.87
CA THR A 129 2.92 1.10 5.16
C THR A 129 2.76 -0.12 6.06
N GLY A 130 1.54 -0.38 6.54
CA GLY A 130 1.24 -1.51 7.43
C GLY A 130 1.57 -1.26 8.90
N ASP A 131 1.97 -0.05 9.30
CA ASP A 131 2.08 0.31 10.71
C ASP A 131 0.70 0.60 11.30
N VAL A 132 0.03 -0.46 11.74
CA VAL A 132 -1.32 -0.36 12.33
C VAL A 132 -1.32 0.04 13.80
N THR A 133 -0.15 0.33 14.39
CA THR A 133 -0.03 0.61 15.81
C THR A 133 -0.75 1.90 16.18
N GLY A 134 -1.78 1.80 17.03
CA GLY A 134 -2.58 2.96 17.46
C GLY A 134 -3.50 3.52 16.38
N LEU A 135 -3.64 2.85 15.24
CA LEU A 135 -4.68 3.16 14.26
C LEU A 135 -6.01 2.57 14.72
N HIS A 136 -7.05 3.40 14.70
CA HIS A 136 -8.41 2.98 15.09
C HIS A 136 -9.41 3.41 14.02
N ASP A 137 -10.20 2.45 13.55
CA ASP A 137 -11.39 2.75 12.77
C ASP A 137 -12.57 3.10 13.69
N ALA A 138 -13.70 3.51 13.13
CA ALA A 138 -14.92 3.72 13.89
C ALA A 138 -15.47 2.39 14.44
N GLU A 139 -16.04 2.40 15.64
CA GLU A 139 -16.64 1.20 16.24
C GLU A 139 -17.91 0.75 15.52
N GLN A 140 -18.64 1.68 14.90
CA GLN A 140 -19.91 1.43 14.21
C GLN A 140 -19.86 1.98 12.80
N GLY A 141 -20.51 1.28 11.86
CA GLY A 141 -20.74 1.77 10.50
C GLY A 141 -21.78 2.89 10.44
N ILE A 142 -21.97 3.43 9.24
CA ILE A 142 -22.95 4.50 9.03
C ILE A 142 -24.39 3.96 9.13
N ARG A 143 -25.30 4.77 9.66
CA ARG A 143 -26.75 4.48 9.69
C ARG A 143 -27.50 5.42 8.76
N ASP A 144 -28.20 4.85 7.79
CA ASP A 144 -29.17 5.53 6.93
C ASP A 144 -30.33 4.58 6.63
N ASP A 145 -31.38 4.64 7.45
CA ASP A 145 -32.54 3.75 7.36
C ASP A 145 -33.24 3.81 5.98
N ALA A 146 -33.23 4.99 5.34
CA ALA A 146 -33.87 5.17 4.04
C ALA A 146 -33.07 4.51 2.92
N LEU A 147 -31.74 4.63 2.97
CA LEU A 147 -30.84 3.97 2.04
C LEU A 147 -30.83 2.45 2.26
N GLN A 148 -30.81 2.00 3.52
CA GLN A 148 -30.90 0.59 3.89
C GLN A 148 -32.20 -0.02 3.35
N ALA A 149 -33.35 0.57 3.65
CA ALA A 149 -34.65 0.08 3.17
C ALA A 149 -34.74 0.00 1.63
N ARG A 150 -34.07 0.92 0.92
CA ARG A 150 -34.03 0.94 -0.56
C ARG A 150 -33.34 -0.31 -1.13
N TYR A 151 -32.23 -0.74 -0.53
CA TYR A 151 -31.43 -1.85 -1.06
C TYR A 151 -31.65 -3.18 -0.33
N HIS A 152 -32.40 -3.20 0.77
CA HIS A 152 -32.66 -4.39 1.57
C HIS A 152 -33.17 -5.59 0.74
N ARG A 153 -34.14 -5.37 -0.16
CA ARG A 153 -34.64 -6.45 -1.03
C ARG A 153 -33.59 -6.99 -1.99
N ARG A 154 -32.62 -6.17 -2.42
CA ARG A 154 -31.49 -6.66 -3.23
C ARG A 154 -30.55 -7.48 -2.37
N PHE A 155 -30.26 -7.04 -1.15
CA PHE A 155 -29.50 -7.82 -0.20
C PHE A 155 -30.15 -9.19 0.10
N GLU A 156 -31.47 -9.24 0.32
CA GLU A 156 -32.18 -10.53 0.49
C GLU A 156 -32.04 -11.45 -0.73
N ARG A 157 -31.99 -10.90 -1.95
CA ARG A 157 -31.74 -11.68 -3.18
C ARG A 157 -30.28 -12.12 -3.29
N PHE A 158 -29.34 -11.28 -2.84
CA PHE A 158 -27.93 -11.61 -2.76
C PHE A 158 -27.72 -12.80 -1.83
N MET A 159 -28.37 -12.80 -0.66
CA MET A 159 -28.27 -13.90 0.31
C MET A 159 -28.84 -15.24 -0.19
N ARG A 160 -29.60 -15.22 -1.30
CA ARG A 160 -30.09 -16.42 -1.99
C ARG A 160 -29.18 -16.88 -3.12
N GLN A 161 -28.13 -16.13 -3.45
CA GLN A 161 -27.16 -16.56 -4.44
C GLN A 161 -26.34 -17.74 -3.91
N PRO A 162 -25.95 -18.68 -4.78
CA PRO A 162 -24.90 -19.65 -4.47
C PRO A 162 -23.66 -18.93 -3.93
N ARG A 163 -22.97 -19.57 -2.97
CA ARG A 163 -21.75 -19.03 -2.33
C ARG A 163 -21.88 -17.63 -1.71
N ALA A 164 -23.09 -17.17 -1.37
CA ALA A 164 -23.28 -15.82 -0.79
C ALA A 164 -22.40 -15.56 0.45
N GLN A 165 -22.18 -16.56 1.31
CA GLN A 165 -21.31 -16.45 2.48
C GLN A 165 -19.83 -16.26 2.11
N ASP A 166 -19.35 -16.96 1.08
CA ASP A 166 -17.99 -16.76 0.59
C ASP A 166 -17.85 -15.43 -0.13
N ALA A 167 -18.89 -14.98 -0.83
CA ALA A 167 -18.88 -13.66 -1.43
C ALA A 167 -18.84 -12.53 -0.38
N LEU A 168 -19.57 -12.68 0.73
CA LEU A 168 -19.47 -11.78 1.89
C LEU A 168 -18.08 -11.80 2.51
N PHE A 169 -17.48 -12.98 2.64
CA PHE A 169 -16.14 -13.15 3.19
C PHE A 169 -15.08 -12.45 2.33
N VAL A 170 -15.07 -12.68 1.01
CA VAL A 170 -14.16 -12.01 0.07
C VAL A 170 -14.36 -10.50 0.08
N LEU A 171 -15.62 -10.01 0.09
CA LEU A 171 -15.89 -8.59 0.21
C LEU A 171 -15.35 -8.02 1.53
N GLY A 172 -15.56 -8.73 2.64
CA GLY A 172 -15.04 -8.35 3.95
C GLY A 172 -13.52 -8.24 3.94
N LEU A 173 -12.83 -9.24 3.38
CA LEU A 173 -11.38 -9.24 3.19
C LEU A 173 -10.93 -8.04 2.35
N TYR A 174 -11.60 -7.75 1.24
CA TYR A 174 -11.28 -6.60 0.40
C TYR A 174 -11.41 -5.28 1.18
N LEU A 175 -12.54 -5.07 1.86
CA LEU A 175 -12.78 -3.86 2.64
C LEU A 175 -11.74 -3.67 3.75
N GLN A 176 -11.41 -4.74 4.47
CA GLN A 176 -10.47 -4.66 5.59
C GLN A 176 -9.02 -4.49 5.14
N SER A 177 -8.64 -5.10 4.02
CA SER A 177 -7.24 -5.17 3.59
C SER A 177 -6.82 -3.98 2.74
N VAL A 178 -7.74 -3.40 1.95
CA VAL A 178 -7.37 -2.42 0.91
C VAL A 178 -8.20 -1.14 0.89
N ILE A 179 -9.16 -0.96 1.80
CA ILE A 179 -9.86 0.31 2.00
C ILE A 179 -9.37 0.98 3.29
N PRO A 180 -8.81 2.21 3.22
CA PRO A 180 -8.44 2.96 4.41
C PRO A 180 -9.64 3.22 5.32
N PHE A 181 -9.57 2.70 6.55
CA PHE A 181 -10.55 2.94 7.62
C PHE A 181 -11.99 2.78 7.11
N PRO A 182 -12.39 1.56 6.69
CA PRO A 182 -13.60 1.34 5.92
C PRO A 182 -14.85 1.90 6.62
N ARG A 183 -14.95 1.85 7.96
CA ARG A 183 -16.11 2.38 8.69
C ARG A 183 -16.11 3.91 8.77
N ARG A 184 -14.96 4.54 9.04
CA ARG A 184 -14.84 6.01 9.07
C ARG A 184 -15.11 6.65 7.71
N THR A 185 -14.75 5.97 6.62
CA THR A 185 -14.76 6.55 5.28
C THR A 185 -15.96 6.12 4.43
N GLU A 186 -16.81 5.24 4.96
CA GLU A 186 -18.03 4.72 4.33
C GLU A 186 -18.97 5.82 3.86
N LEU A 187 -19.65 5.58 2.73
CA LEU A 187 -20.55 6.50 1.99
C LEU A 187 -19.90 7.78 1.44
N THR A 188 -18.89 8.32 2.12
CA THR A 188 -18.24 9.57 1.73
C THR A 188 -17.21 9.30 0.64
N PHE A 189 -16.31 8.34 0.84
CA PHE A 189 -15.17 8.12 -0.06
C PHE A 189 -15.28 6.84 -0.89
N TRP A 190 -16.12 5.90 -0.46
CA TRP A 190 -16.34 4.65 -1.17
C TRP A 190 -17.79 4.18 -1.03
N ALA A 191 -18.23 3.33 -1.97
CA ALA A 191 -19.54 2.70 -1.92
C ALA A 191 -19.49 1.25 -2.38
N ALA A 192 -20.31 0.39 -1.78
CA ALA A 192 -20.53 -0.99 -2.23
C ALA A 192 -21.94 -1.16 -2.78
N THR A 193 -22.06 -1.48 -4.06
CA THR A 193 -23.36 -1.76 -4.70
C THR A 193 -23.66 -3.26 -4.62
N CYS A 194 -24.87 -3.61 -4.19
CA CYS A 194 -25.35 -4.99 -4.10
C CYS A 194 -26.20 -5.36 -5.33
N LEU A 195 -25.87 -6.48 -5.98
CA LEU A 195 -26.50 -6.97 -7.22
C LEU A 195 -26.78 -5.85 -8.23
N PRO A 196 -25.74 -5.23 -8.81
CA PRO A 196 -25.92 -4.26 -9.87
C PRO A 196 -26.59 -4.92 -11.09
N ASP A 197 -27.53 -4.23 -11.71
CA ASP A 197 -28.30 -4.79 -12.84
C ASP A 197 -27.52 -4.76 -14.18
N THR A 198 -26.33 -4.17 -14.20
CA THR A 198 -25.52 -3.96 -15.42
C THR A 198 -24.07 -4.32 -15.18
N GLY A 199 -23.39 -4.82 -16.21
CA GLY A 199 -21.94 -5.06 -16.18
C GLY A 199 -21.52 -6.49 -15.80
N ALA A 200 -22.47 -7.42 -15.70
CA ALA A 200 -22.18 -8.85 -15.63
C ALA A 200 -21.93 -9.42 -17.04
N PRO A 201 -20.79 -10.09 -17.29
CA PRO A 201 -20.60 -10.89 -18.50
C PRO A 201 -21.68 -11.97 -18.66
N GLU A 202 -21.88 -12.42 -19.90
CA GLU A 202 -22.75 -13.56 -20.19
C GLU A 202 -22.32 -14.79 -19.36
N GLY A 203 -23.29 -15.51 -18.79
CA GLY A 203 -23.00 -16.66 -17.92
C GLY A 203 -22.60 -16.31 -16.48
N SER A 204 -22.72 -15.04 -16.06
CA SER A 204 -22.37 -14.62 -14.70
C SER A 204 -23.42 -13.71 -14.06
N VAL A 205 -23.35 -13.59 -12.73
CA VAL A 205 -24.08 -12.61 -11.92
C VAL A 205 -23.06 -11.74 -11.21
N LEU A 206 -23.15 -10.42 -11.41
CA LEU A 206 -22.38 -9.46 -10.63
C LEU A 206 -22.99 -9.37 -9.22
N LEU A 207 -22.30 -9.95 -8.24
CA LEU A 207 -22.76 -10.09 -6.87
C LEU A 207 -22.65 -8.77 -6.10
N CYS A 208 -21.47 -8.16 -6.17
CA CYS A 208 -21.22 -6.84 -5.60
C CYS A 208 -20.11 -6.09 -6.34
N ARG A 209 -20.06 -4.78 -6.10
CA ARG A 209 -19.06 -3.89 -6.68
C ARG A 209 -18.68 -2.79 -5.70
N VAL A 210 -17.38 -2.55 -5.53
CA VAL A 210 -16.85 -1.43 -4.73
C VAL A 210 -16.34 -0.34 -5.67
N SER A 211 -16.74 0.90 -5.35
CA SER A 211 -16.41 2.08 -6.14
C SER A 211 -15.86 3.21 -5.27
N LEU A 212 -14.79 3.84 -5.72
CA LEU A 212 -14.17 5.01 -5.09
C LEU A 212 -14.08 6.14 -6.11
N ASN A 213 -14.38 7.37 -5.69
CA ASN A 213 -14.52 8.50 -6.62
C ASN A 213 -15.45 8.15 -7.81
N MET A 214 -14.93 8.13 -9.04
CA MET A 214 -15.64 7.81 -10.29
C MET A 214 -15.18 6.47 -10.89
N GLN A 215 -14.61 5.57 -10.08
CA GLN A 215 -14.00 4.33 -10.55
C GLN A 215 -14.52 3.11 -9.79
N GLU A 216 -14.81 2.04 -10.54
CA GLU A 216 -15.15 0.72 -10.03
C GLU A 216 -13.83 -0.04 -9.86
N VAL A 217 -13.42 -0.28 -8.61
CA VAL A 217 -12.09 -0.83 -8.31
C VAL A 217 -12.12 -2.34 -8.05
N PHE A 218 -13.29 -2.85 -7.66
CA PHE A 218 -13.50 -4.26 -7.35
C PHE A 218 -14.89 -4.68 -7.78
N SER A 219 -14.97 -5.80 -8.51
CA SER A 219 -16.23 -6.43 -8.90
C SER A 219 -16.15 -7.92 -8.62
N LEU A 220 -17.10 -8.45 -7.86
CA LEU A 220 -17.19 -9.86 -7.51
C LEU A 220 -18.36 -10.51 -8.22
N TYR A 221 -18.11 -11.65 -8.84
CA TYR A 221 -19.06 -12.36 -9.68
C TYR A 221 -19.25 -13.79 -9.18
N GLY A 222 -20.45 -14.32 -9.40
CA GLY A 222 -20.72 -15.76 -9.39
C GLY A 222 -21.06 -16.22 -10.81
N HIS A 223 -20.83 -17.49 -11.12
CA HIS A 223 -21.28 -18.07 -12.39
C HIS A 223 -22.77 -18.44 -12.34
N THR A 224 -23.38 -18.60 -13.51
CA THR A 224 -24.71 -19.20 -13.67
C THR A 224 -24.59 -20.57 -14.33
N GLY A 225 -25.56 -21.45 -14.09
CA GLY A 225 -25.57 -22.80 -14.69
C GLY A 225 -24.69 -23.78 -13.91
N ASP A 226 -23.96 -24.63 -14.62
CA ASP A 226 -23.25 -25.79 -14.03
C ASP A 226 -22.11 -25.36 -13.07
N ASP A 227 -21.56 -24.16 -13.25
CA ASP A 227 -20.45 -23.63 -12.46
C ASP A 227 -20.90 -22.68 -11.33
N GLU A 228 -22.20 -22.68 -10.96
CA GLU A 228 -22.78 -21.72 -9.99
C GLU A 228 -22.08 -21.65 -8.63
N ASN A 229 -21.26 -22.64 -8.29
CA ASN A 229 -20.48 -22.69 -7.05
C ASN A 229 -19.11 -22.00 -7.13
N GLU A 230 -18.76 -21.38 -8.26
CA GLU A 230 -17.49 -20.68 -8.46
C GLU A 230 -17.65 -19.16 -8.40
N LEU A 231 -16.71 -18.54 -7.68
CA LEU A 231 -16.56 -17.08 -7.61
C LEU A 231 -15.38 -16.64 -8.46
N TRP A 232 -15.44 -15.42 -8.97
CA TRP A 232 -14.30 -14.76 -9.58
C TRP A 232 -14.43 -13.26 -9.40
N ALA A 233 -13.31 -12.54 -9.44
CA ALA A 233 -13.32 -11.09 -9.24
C ALA A 233 -12.36 -10.36 -10.16
N GLU A 234 -12.71 -9.11 -10.44
CA GLU A 234 -11.83 -8.13 -11.07
C GLU A 234 -11.35 -7.12 -10.03
N PHE A 235 -10.06 -6.80 -10.05
CA PHE A 235 -9.40 -5.84 -9.18
C PHE A 235 -8.67 -4.79 -10.01
N HIS A 236 -8.67 -3.54 -9.56
CA HIS A 236 -7.74 -2.52 -10.06
C HIS A 236 -6.58 -2.35 -9.09
N LEU A 237 -5.37 -2.32 -9.64
CA LEU A 237 -4.13 -2.24 -8.88
C LEU A 237 -3.24 -1.10 -9.41
N ALA A 238 -2.46 -0.49 -8.53
CA ALA A 238 -1.39 0.40 -8.94
C ALA A 238 -0.25 -0.40 -9.60
N ARG A 239 0.21 0.00 -10.79
CA ARG A 239 1.21 -0.78 -11.55
C ARG A 239 2.62 -0.67 -10.97
N SER A 240 3.06 0.55 -10.71
CA SER A 240 4.43 0.86 -10.30
C SER A 240 4.87 0.12 -9.03
N PRO A 241 4.13 0.17 -7.89
CA PRO A 241 4.52 -0.60 -6.70
C PRO A 241 4.44 -2.13 -6.92
N PHE A 242 3.55 -2.57 -7.82
CA PHE A 242 3.41 -3.97 -8.15
C PHE A 242 4.63 -4.49 -8.93
N GLN A 243 5.10 -3.71 -9.90
CA GLN A 243 6.34 -3.98 -10.64
C GLN A 243 7.56 -3.99 -9.72
N GLU A 244 7.61 -3.07 -8.76
CA GLU A 244 8.69 -3.03 -7.76
C GLU A 244 8.69 -4.30 -6.89
N ALA A 245 7.52 -4.76 -6.44
CA ALA A 245 7.40 -5.94 -5.60
C ALA A 245 7.69 -7.27 -6.33
N PHE A 246 7.23 -7.42 -7.58
CA PHE A 246 7.27 -8.70 -8.31
C PHE A 246 8.30 -8.76 -9.45
N GLY A 247 9.03 -7.66 -9.69
CA GLY A 247 10.02 -7.53 -10.75
C GLY A 247 9.42 -7.44 -12.15
N ASP A 248 10.27 -7.37 -13.17
CA ASP A 248 9.85 -7.13 -14.57
C ASP A 248 8.99 -8.27 -15.15
N ASP A 249 9.17 -9.51 -14.67
CA ASP A 249 8.46 -10.69 -15.16
C ASP A 249 7.10 -10.94 -14.47
N TRP A 250 6.60 -9.99 -13.67
CA TRP A 250 5.36 -10.13 -12.90
C TRP A 250 4.16 -10.58 -13.76
N GLN A 251 4.05 -10.10 -15.00
CA GLN A 251 2.94 -10.47 -15.88
C GLN A 251 2.93 -11.96 -16.21
N ALA A 252 4.10 -12.52 -16.52
CA ALA A 252 4.25 -13.94 -16.82
C ALA A 252 3.96 -14.79 -15.58
N GLN A 253 4.33 -14.32 -14.39
CA GLN A 253 4.05 -15.01 -13.13
C GLN A 253 2.54 -15.11 -12.84
N LEU A 254 1.77 -14.04 -13.07
CA LEU A 254 0.31 -14.08 -12.88
C LEU A 254 -0.38 -14.95 -13.93
N GLN A 255 0.07 -14.88 -15.19
CA GLN A 255 -0.44 -15.75 -16.25
C GLN A 255 -0.17 -17.23 -15.97
N ALA A 256 1.00 -17.56 -15.40
CA ALA A 256 1.34 -18.92 -14.99
C ALA A 256 0.42 -19.47 -13.89
N ARG A 257 -0.21 -18.60 -13.09
CA ARG A 257 -1.26 -18.95 -12.13
C ARG A 257 -2.66 -19.03 -12.72
N GLY A 258 -2.81 -18.71 -14.02
CA GLY A 258 -4.10 -18.68 -14.69
C GLY A 258 -4.88 -17.38 -14.48
N TRP A 259 -4.25 -16.33 -13.93
CA TRP A 259 -4.89 -15.03 -13.75
C TRP A 259 -4.74 -14.17 -15.00
N ASN A 260 -5.81 -13.44 -15.32
CA ASN A 260 -5.85 -12.61 -16.51
C ASN A 260 -5.52 -11.16 -16.15
N ILE A 261 -4.65 -10.54 -16.94
CA ILE A 261 -4.29 -9.13 -16.82
C ILE A 261 -4.80 -8.40 -18.05
N ASP A 262 -5.37 -7.23 -17.87
CA ASP A 262 -5.60 -6.31 -18.97
C ASP A 262 -5.25 -4.86 -18.62
N GLU A 263 -5.09 -4.08 -19.68
CA GLU A 263 -4.69 -2.67 -19.66
C GLU A 263 -5.90 -1.74 -19.49
N HIS A 264 -7.01 -2.22 -18.91
CA HIS A 264 -8.15 -1.36 -18.64
C HIS A 264 -7.79 -0.28 -17.62
N GLN A 265 -8.16 0.96 -17.93
CA GLN A 265 -7.88 2.13 -17.11
C GLN A 265 -9.09 3.04 -17.07
N TYR A 266 -9.41 3.54 -15.88
CA TYR A 266 -10.33 4.67 -15.75
C TYR A 266 -9.54 5.97 -15.59
N ASN A 267 -10.03 7.05 -16.20
CA ASN A 267 -9.41 8.38 -16.09
C ASN A 267 -9.04 8.82 -14.66
N PRO A 268 -9.86 8.58 -13.60
CA PRO A 268 -9.53 8.98 -12.24
C PRO A 268 -8.31 8.26 -11.65
N GLY A 269 -8.10 6.98 -11.97
CA GLY A 269 -6.95 6.20 -11.50
C GLY A 269 -5.63 6.55 -12.20
N GLY A 270 -5.66 7.39 -13.23
CA GLY A 270 -4.47 7.79 -13.99
C GLY A 270 -3.90 6.67 -14.85
N GLN A 271 -2.62 6.80 -15.23
CA GLN A 271 -1.96 5.81 -16.10
C GLN A 271 -1.26 4.68 -15.32
N ASP A 272 -1.09 4.86 -14.01
CA ASP A 272 -0.42 3.90 -13.12
C ASP A 272 -1.40 2.85 -12.59
N GLN A 273 -2.07 2.14 -13.50
CA GLN A 273 -3.03 1.11 -13.13
C GLN A 273 -3.09 -0.05 -14.13
N PHE A 274 -3.63 -1.16 -13.66
CA PHE A 274 -4.03 -2.29 -14.48
C PHE A 274 -5.19 -3.03 -13.81
N ARG A 275 -5.87 -3.88 -14.57
CA ARG A 275 -6.91 -4.77 -14.06
C ARG A 275 -6.41 -6.20 -13.99
N LEU A 276 -6.72 -6.87 -12.89
CA LEU A 276 -6.42 -8.29 -12.65
C LEU A 276 -7.73 -9.04 -12.43
N THR A 277 -7.87 -10.18 -13.10
CA THR A 277 -8.99 -11.11 -12.91
C THR A 277 -8.48 -12.43 -12.34
N ALA A 278 -9.06 -12.84 -11.22
CA ALA A 278 -8.74 -14.10 -10.54
C ALA A 278 -10.00 -14.92 -10.26
N TYR A 279 -9.83 -16.24 -10.12
CA TYR A 279 -10.90 -17.23 -10.12
C TYR A 279 -10.78 -18.16 -8.92
N GLY A 280 -11.90 -18.55 -8.34
CA GLY A 280 -11.94 -19.43 -7.18
C GLY A 280 -11.62 -18.71 -5.87
N LEU A 281 -12.15 -19.26 -4.77
CA LEU A 281 -12.04 -18.62 -3.45
C LEU A 281 -10.58 -18.52 -2.96
N GLU A 282 -9.78 -19.57 -3.18
CA GLU A 282 -8.38 -19.64 -2.72
C GLU A 282 -7.48 -18.55 -3.34
N ASP A 283 -7.64 -18.30 -4.65
CA ASP A 283 -6.88 -17.24 -5.33
C ASP A 283 -7.31 -15.84 -4.86
N LEU A 284 -8.61 -15.65 -4.63
CA LEU A 284 -9.14 -14.38 -4.11
C LEU A 284 -8.63 -14.11 -2.69
N GLU A 285 -8.57 -15.13 -1.83
CA GLU A 285 -7.97 -15.03 -0.51
C GLU A 285 -6.47 -14.72 -0.59
N THR A 286 -5.74 -15.44 -1.43
CA THR A 286 -4.29 -15.23 -1.64
C THR A 286 -3.99 -13.78 -2.04
N LEU A 287 -4.73 -13.23 -3.01
CA LEU A 287 -4.58 -11.86 -3.47
C LEU A 287 -4.84 -10.81 -2.40
N LEU A 288 -5.78 -11.08 -1.48
CA LEU A 288 -6.17 -10.12 -0.46
C LEU A 288 -5.32 -10.19 0.80
N LEU A 289 -4.71 -11.35 1.08
CA LEU A 289 -3.88 -11.58 2.26
C LEU A 289 -2.39 -11.32 2.03
N ASP A 290 -1.90 -11.46 0.80
CA ASP A 290 -0.50 -11.18 0.47
C ASP A 290 -0.28 -9.67 0.28
N SER A 291 0.69 -9.13 1.02
CA SER A 291 0.99 -7.69 1.09
C SER A 291 1.46 -7.08 -0.23
N GLY A 292 2.05 -7.88 -1.13
CA GLY A 292 2.47 -7.42 -2.45
C GLY A 292 1.27 -7.08 -3.35
N TYR A 293 0.24 -7.92 -3.36
CA TYR A 293 -0.98 -7.68 -4.15
C TYR A 293 -1.88 -6.63 -3.49
N SER A 294 -2.20 -6.85 -2.21
CA SER A 294 -3.08 -5.96 -1.44
C SER A 294 -2.49 -4.56 -1.29
N GLY A 295 -1.16 -4.41 -1.17
CA GLY A 295 -0.50 -3.10 -1.12
C GLY A 295 -0.70 -2.26 -2.39
N ALA A 296 -0.67 -2.89 -3.57
CA ALA A 296 -0.93 -2.20 -4.83
C ALA A 296 -2.41 -1.78 -4.99
N MET A 297 -3.35 -2.59 -4.48
CA MET A 297 -4.77 -2.23 -4.40
C MET A 297 -5.01 -1.11 -3.38
N ALA A 298 -4.38 -1.20 -2.20
CA ALA A 298 -4.46 -0.20 -1.14
C ALA A 298 -3.98 1.17 -1.63
N LEU A 299 -2.88 1.22 -2.38
CA LEU A 299 -2.34 2.47 -2.91
C LEU A 299 -3.30 3.14 -3.89
N ILE A 300 -3.84 2.41 -4.87
CA ILE A 300 -4.77 3.01 -5.85
C ILE A 300 -6.07 3.46 -5.18
N ASN A 301 -6.59 2.68 -4.22
CA ASN A 301 -7.79 3.05 -3.46
C ASN A 301 -7.56 4.35 -2.65
N LEU A 302 -6.45 4.44 -1.92
CA LEU A 302 -6.09 5.66 -1.17
C LEU A 302 -5.98 6.87 -2.12
N ARG A 303 -5.29 6.72 -3.26
CA ARG A 303 -5.18 7.79 -4.27
C ARG A 303 -6.55 8.25 -4.76
N LEU A 304 -7.46 7.33 -5.05
CA LEU A 304 -8.82 7.65 -5.48
C LEU A 304 -9.61 8.38 -4.39
N MET A 305 -9.50 7.97 -3.12
CA MET A 305 -10.16 8.67 -2.00
C MET A 305 -9.61 10.08 -1.79
N ARG A 306 -8.30 10.27 -2.00
CA ARG A 306 -7.67 11.60 -1.95
C ARG A 306 -8.08 12.52 -3.09
N LEU A 307 -8.69 12.01 -4.17
CA LEU A 307 -9.24 12.85 -5.23
C LEU A 307 -10.58 13.48 -4.85
N GLY A 308 -11.34 12.85 -3.95
CA GLY A 308 -12.61 13.36 -3.44
C GLY A 308 -13.62 12.27 -3.13
N ALA A 309 -14.83 12.70 -2.80
CA ALA A 309 -15.94 11.81 -2.45
C ALA A 309 -16.33 10.85 -3.59
N THR A 310 -16.92 9.71 -3.23
CA THR A 310 -17.50 8.77 -4.20
C THR A 310 -18.75 9.35 -4.85
N PHE A 311 -18.92 9.10 -6.15
CA PHE A 311 -20.13 9.47 -6.89
C PHE A 311 -21.23 8.42 -6.78
N TYR A 312 -20.95 7.30 -6.11
CA TYR A 312 -21.80 6.12 -6.06
C TYR A 312 -22.51 5.93 -4.72
N SER A 313 -22.41 6.89 -3.78
CA SER A 313 -23.00 6.82 -2.43
C SER A 313 -24.49 6.46 -2.45
N LYS A 314 -25.26 7.00 -3.41
CA LYS A 314 -26.70 6.70 -3.59
C LYS A 314 -27.02 5.24 -3.97
N TYR A 315 -26.01 4.45 -4.38
CA TYR A 315 -26.11 3.04 -4.73
C TYR A 315 -25.58 2.10 -3.66
N HIS A 316 -25.05 2.65 -2.57
CA HIS A 316 -24.47 1.89 -1.49
C HIS A 316 -25.52 1.02 -0.77
N CYS A 317 -25.16 -0.23 -0.46
CA CYS A 317 -25.98 -1.18 0.28
C CYS A 317 -25.38 -1.45 1.67
N LEU A 318 -25.96 -0.83 2.70
CA LEU A 318 -25.49 -0.96 4.08
C LEU A 318 -25.56 -2.41 4.59
N ASP A 319 -26.67 -3.11 4.32
CA ASP A 319 -26.84 -4.52 4.73
C ASP A 319 -25.71 -5.43 4.20
N LEU A 320 -25.25 -5.17 2.97
CA LEU A 320 -24.17 -5.94 2.35
C LEU A 320 -22.84 -5.72 3.07
N VAL A 321 -22.51 -4.47 3.41
CA VAL A 321 -21.25 -4.13 4.10
C VAL A 321 -21.26 -4.66 5.52
N ASP A 322 -22.34 -4.45 6.26
CA ASP A 322 -22.47 -4.96 7.62
C ASP A 322 -22.35 -6.49 7.66
N ALA A 323 -23.00 -7.19 6.74
CA ALA A 323 -22.89 -8.63 6.62
C ALA A 323 -21.48 -9.08 6.22
N ALA A 324 -20.80 -8.36 5.34
CA ALA A 324 -19.44 -8.70 4.89
C ALA A 324 -18.42 -8.56 6.02
N LEU A 325 -18.43 -7.43 6.74
CA LEU A 325 -17.54 -7.20 7.87
C LEU A 325 -17.81 -8.18 9.02
N LYS A 326 -19.10 -8.46 9.29
CA LYS A 326 -19.47 -9.48 10.27
C LYS A 326 -18.99 -10.87 9.86
N THR A 327 -19.16 -11.25 8.60
CA THR A 327 -18.74 -12.56 8.09
C THR A 327 -17.22 -12.72 8.19
N LEU A 328 -16.46 -11.68 7.86
CA LEU A 328 -15.01 -11.67 8.06
C LEU A 328 -14.63 -11.85 9.54
N GLU A 329 -15.30 -11.15 10.45
CA GLU A 329 -15.05 -11.27 11.88
C GLU A 329 -15.35 -12.70 12.38
N ASP A 330 -16.49 -13.26 11.99
CA ASP A 330 -16.91 -14.62 12.36
C ASP A 330 -15.95 -15.69 11.81
N ARG A 331 -15.41 -15.47 10.60
CA ARG A 331 -14.48 -16.38 9.90
C ARG A 331 -13.01 -16.06 10.14
N ARG A 332 -12.69 -15.12 11.04
CA ARG A 332 -11.29 -14.71 11.28
C ARG A 332 -10.38 -15.87 11.70
N GLY A 333 -10.93 -16.86 12.41
CA GLY A 333 -10.20 -18.06 12.81
C GLY A 333 -9.91 -19.06 11.68
N GLU A 334 -10.56 -18.90 10.52
CA GLU A 334 -10.29 -19.71 9.32
C GLU A 334 -9.12 -19.16 8.51
N LEU A 335 -8.78 -17.88 8.71
CA LEU A 335 -7.65 -17.29 8.04
C LEU A 335 -6.39 -18.02 8.47
N PRO A 336 -5.49 -18.35 7.51
CA PRO A 336 -4.21 -18.93 7.87
C PRO A 336 -3.55 -18.01 8.91
N THR A 337 -3.28 -18.57 10.09
CA THR A 337 -2.27 -17.95 10.97
C THR A 337 -1.04 -17.82 10.09
N MET A 338 -0.39 -16.65 10.01
CA MET A 338 0.85 -16.47 9.23
C MET A 338 2.03 -17.25 9.86
N GLU A 339 1.84 -18.55 10.07
CA GLU A 339 2.80 -19.59 10.40
C GLU A 339 2.60 -20.72 9.38
N ARG A 340 3.44 -20.74 8.33
CA ARG A 340 3.49 -21.66 7.17
C ARG A 340 2.52 -21.26 6.04
N SER A 341 2.95 -20.96 4.81
CA SER A 341 3.91 -21.70 3.98
C SER A 341 4.74 -20.75 3.11
N MET A 342 6.04 -20.62 3.43
CA MET A 342 7.06 -20.13 2.48
C MET A 342 7.79 -21.30 1.79
N ASN A 343 7.26 -22.52 1.88
CA ASN A 343 7.93 -23.73 1.39
C ASN A 343 7.43 -24.22 0.02
N ASP A 344 6.29 -23.72 -0.50
CA ASP A 344 5.72 -24.22 -1.77
C ASP A 344 5.67 -23.21 -2.93
N ALA A 345 6.11 -21.97 -2.71
CA ALA A 345 6.46 -21.06 -3.81
C ALA A 345 7.97 -20.86 -3.76
N GLY A 346 8.69 -21.46 -4.72
CA GLY A 346 10.15 -21.35 -4.86
C GLY A 346 10.61 -19.91 -5.12
N ILE A 347 10.52 -19.06 -4.10
CA ILE A 347 11.05 -17.70 -4.05
C ILE A 347 12.41 -17.80 -3.33
N PRO A 348 13.53 -17.55 -4.02
CA PRO A 348 14.83 -17.56 -3.38
C PRO A 348 15.02 -16.27 -2.57
N GLY A 349 15.12 -16.41 -1.25
CA GLY A 349 15.63 -15.35 -0.37
C GLY A 349 14.78 -15.13 0.88
N LEU A 350 14.93 -15.98 1.90
CA LEU A 350 14.74 -15.63 3.32
C LEU A 350 15.19 -16.80 4.21
N LEU A 351 16.05 -16.49 5.18
CA LEU A 351 16.75 -17.43 6.06
C LEU A 351 15.81 -18.01 7.14
N HIS A 352 15.74 -19.34 7.27
CA HIS A 352 15.01 -20.04 8.34
C HIS A 352 16.01 -20.64 9.36
N ILE A 353 15.90 -20.28 10.65
CA ILE A 353 16.61 -20.98 11.74
C ILE A 353 15.60 -21.91 12.44
N GLY A 354 15.91 -23.21 12.46
CA GLY A 354 14.97 -24.27 12.85
C GLY A 354 14.61 -24.31 14.35
N ASN A 355 13.41 -24.85 14.64
CA ASN A 355 12.92 -25.10 16.00
C ASN A 355 13.54 -26.39 16.58
N GLN A 356 14.15 -26.30 17.76
CA GLN A 356 14.20 -27.42 18.70
C GLN A 356 13.36 -27.07 19.93
N VAL A 357 12.40 -27.93 20.26
CA VAL A 357 11.57 -27.82 21.45
C VAL A 357 12.38 -28.33 22.65
N ALA A 358 12.56 -27.51 23.68
CA ALA A 358 13.15 -27.94 24.93
C ALA A 358 12.10 -28.71 25.77
N PRO A 359 12.42 -29.87 26.37
CA PRO A 359 11.51 -30.50 27.32
C PRO A 359 11.44 -29.69 28.61
N ALA A 360 10.26 -29.66 29.24
CA ALA A 360 10.05 -28.97 30.50
C ALA A 360 11.00 -29.48 31.60
N GLY A 361 11.81 -28.57 32.18
CA GLY A 361 12.67 -28.83 33.33
C GLY A 361 14.19 -28.72 33.11
N PHE A 362 14.68 -28.10 32.03
CA PHE A 362 16.11 -28.03 31.71
C PHE A 362 16.73 -26.65 32.01
N GLU A 363 17.88 -26.60 32.70
CA GLU A 363 18.58 -25.34 33.01
C GLU A 363 19.39 -24.80 31.80
N PRO A 364 19.36 -23.47 31.55
CA PRO A 364 20.01 -22.87 30.39
C PRO A 364 21.48 -22.58 30.70
N SER A 365 22.38 -23.52 30.42
CA SER A 365 23.83 -23.23 30.52
C SER A 365 24.64 -23.46 29.24
N SER A 366 24.05 -24.02 28.17
CA SER A 366 24.72 -24.02 26.86
C SER A 366 23.75 -24.33 25.72
N TRP A 367 23.35 -23.30 24.98
CA TRP A 367 22.83 -23.49 23.62
C TRP A 367 23.97 -23.23 22.64
N THR A 368 24.13 -24.09 21.64
CA THR A 368 24.98 -23.82 20.47
C THR A 368 24.05 -23.59 19.30
N VAL A 369 23.87 -22.34 18.89
CA VAL A 369 23.09 -21.98 17.70
C VAL A 369 24.07 -21.86 16.54
N THR A 370 23.89 -22.68 15.50
CA THR A 370 24.64 -22.52 14.24
C THR A 370 23.80 -21.67 13.31
N ALA A 371 24.16 -20.40 13.11
CA ALA A 371 23.52 -19.53 12.14
C ALA A 371 24.43 -19.38 10.91
N SER A 372 23.87 -19.49 9.71
CA SER A 372 24.55 -19.04 8.49
C SER A 372 24.14 -17.59 8.26
N LEU A 373 25.09 -16.66 8.33
CA LEU A 373 24.84 -15.23 8.15
C LEU A 373 24.87 -14.85 6.66
N GLU A 374 23.98 -13.95 6.24
CA GLU A 374 23.98 -13.38 4.89
C GLU A 374 25.28 -12.59 4.61
N PRO A 375 25.74 -12.51 3.34
CA PRO A 375 27.01 -11.87 2.97
C PRO A 375 27.14 -10.41 3.44
N GLU A 376 26.04 -9.67 3.53
CA GLU A 376 26.02 -8.25 3.93
C GLU A 376 26.21 -8.06 5.45
N VAL A 377 25.78 -9.03 6.27
CA VAL A 377 26.06 -9.04 7.73
C VAL A 377 27.50 -9.48 7.98
N VAL A 378 28.01 -10.40 7.14
CA VAL A 378 29.42 -10.87 7.18
C VAL A 378 30.39 -9.76 6.80
N ALA A 379 29.99 -8.76 6.00
CA ALA A 379 30.85 -7.65 5.58
C ALA A 379 31.36 -6.76 6.74
N HIS A 380 30.72 -6.81 7.91
CA HIS A 380 31.13 -6.08 9.11
C HIS A 380 31.76 -6.96 10.20
N LEU A 381 31.85 -8.27 9.97
CA LEU A 381 32.54 -9.21 10.85
C LEU A 381 33.93 -9.49 10.28
N THR A 382 34.97 -9.25 11.08
CA THR A 382 36.36 -9.31 10.61
C THR A 382 36.87 -10.73 10.35
N ASP A 383 36.15 -11.76 10.80
CA ASP A 383 36.45 -13.17 10.52
C ASP A 383 35.18 -14.05 10.56
N PRO A 384 34.70 -14.60 9.44
CA PRO A 384 33.51 -15.47 9.41
C PRO A 384 33.71 -16.84 10.10
N ALA A 385 34.94 -17.19 10.50
CA ALA A 385 35.22 -18.41 11.26
C ALA A 385 35.32 -18.19 12.78
N GLN A 386 35.19 -16.95 13.26
CA GLN A 386 35.29 -16.61 14.67
C GLN A 386 33.95 -16.80 15.39
N GLU A 387 33.95 -17.51 16.52
CA GLU A 387 32.79 -17.59 17.41
C GLU A 387 32.62 -16.26 18.16
N TYR A 388 31.48 -15.60 17.97
CA TYR A 388 31.15 -14.36 18.69
C TYR A 388 30.27 -14.68 19.91
N PRO A 389 30.66 -14.26 21.13
CA PRO A 389 29.84 -14.47 22.31
C PRO A 389 28.56 -13.64 22.21
N VAL A 390 27.42 -14.30 22.34
CA VAL A 390 26.09 -13.67 22.36
C VAL A 390 25.56 -13.73 23.77
N ARG A 391 25.02 -12.61 24.26
CA ARG A 391 24.26 -12.57 25.51
C ARG A 391 22.77 -12.53 25.21
N PHE A 392 22.02 -13.44 25.82
CA PHE A 392 20.57 -13.42 25.76
C PHE A 392 20.02 -12.59 26.92
N GLU A 393 19.16 -11.63 26.61
CA GLU A 393 18.48 -10.78 27.59
C GLU A 393 16.97 -10.91 27.41
N SER A 394 16.24 -11.16 28.49
CA SER A 394 14.78 -11.33 28.45
C SER A 394 14.10 -10.15 29.14
N ALA A 395 13.11 -9.55 28.48
CA ALA A 395 12.27 -8.50 29.06
C ALA A 395 10.80 -8.96 29.07
N ARG A 396 10.12 -8.76 30.21
CA ARG A 396 8.67 -8.91 30.29
C ARG A 396 8.02 -7.64 29.75
N THR A 397 7.19 -7.77 28.72
CA THR A 397 6.36 -6.67 28.26
C THR A 397 5.01 -6.70 28.98
N GLY A 398 4.36 -5.54 29.12
CA GLY A 398 3.05 -5.42 29.76
C GLY A 398 2.03 -6.23 28.96
N GLY A 399 1.58 -7.36 29.53
CA GLY A 399 0.74 -8.34 28.85
C GLY A 399 1.13 -9.80 29.11
N GLY A 400 2.22 -10.07 29.85
CA GLY A 400 2.63 -11.43 30.22
C GLY A 400 3.55 -12.12 29.21
N SER A 401 3.77 -11.52 28.03
CA SER A 401 4.74 -12.00 27.05
C SER A 401 6.18 -11.73 27.51
N ILE A 402 7.07 -12.70 27.28
CA ILE A 402 8.51 -12.57 27.49
C ILE A 402 9.16 -12.47 26.11
N THR A 403 9.81 -11.34 25.83
CA THR A 403 10.64 -11.19 24.64
C THR A 403 12.09 -11.45 25.01
N THR A 404 12.76 -12.35 24.28
CA THR A 404 14.20 -12.61 24.47
C THR A 404 14.98 -12.06 23.29
N PHE A 405 16.01 -11.28 23.58
CA PHE A 405 16.89 -10.65 22.61
C PHE A 405 18.26 -11.30 22.66
N ALA A 406 18.87 -11.50 21.49
CA ALA A 406 20.27 -11.87 21.37
C ALA A 406 21.10 -10.62 21.08
N ARG A 407 22.08 -10.31 21.93
CA ARG A 407 23.01 -9.19 21.72
C ARG A 407 24.42 -9.74 21.52
N PHE A 408 25.05 -9.40 20.40
CA PHE A 408 26.47 -9.67 20.20
C PHE A 408 27.28 -8.81 21.16
N LEU A 409 28.17 -9.45 21.92
CA LEU A 409 29.11 -8.76 22.77
C LEU A 409 30.33 -8.39 21.92
N THR A 410 30.33 -7.19 21.36
CA THR A 410 31.51 -6.60 20.71
C THR A 410 32.08 -5.49 21.60
N ASP A 411 33.38 -5.22 21.48
CA ASP A 411 34.07 -4.13 22.20
C ASP A 411 33.79 -2.73 21.60
N ASP A 412 32.87 -2.62 20.63
CA ASP A 412 32.57 -1.38 19.89
C ASP A 412 31.32 -0.66 20.45
N PRO A 413 31.36 0.62 20.88
CA PRO A 413 30.27 1.26 21.62
C PRO A 413 29.05 1.73 20.80
N GLN A 414 28.94 1.41 19.50
CA GLN A 414 27.82 1.85 18.65
C GLN A 414 26.70 0.78 18.56
N PRO A 415 25.41 1.15 18.48
CA PRO A 415 24.31 0.21 18.58
C PRO A 415 24.13 -0.50 17.23
N GLN A 416 24.45 -1.80 17.15
CA GLN A 416 24.32 -2.54 15.91
C GLN A 416 23.55 -3.84 16.09
N TYR A 417 22.42 -3.89 15.37
CA TYR A 417 21.53 -5.00 15.05
C TYR A 417 20.84 -5.72 16.21
N HIS A 418 19.51 -5.59 16.27
CA HIS A 418 18.65 -6.42 17.11
C HIS A 418 18.13 -7.61 16.28
N LEU A 419 18.49 -8.83 16.66
CA LEU A 419 17.84 -10.03 16.16
C LEU A 419 16.60 -10.31 17.04
N TYR A 420 15.42 -10.33 16.43
CA TYR A 420 14.17 -10.62 17.12
C TYR A 420 13.89 -12.12 17.08
N LEU A 421 13.89 -12.76 18.24
CA LEU A 421 13.41 -14.13 18.42
C LEU A 421 12.09 -14.07 19.18
N LYS A 422 10.98 -14.44 18.51
CA LYS A 422 9.67 -14.57 19.15
C LYS A 422 9.55 -16.00 19.68
N SER A 423 9.57 -16.19 21.00
CA SER A 423 9.17 -17.46 21.60
C SER A 423 7.68 -17.43 21.92
N LEU A 424 6.91 -18.35 21.36
CA LEU A 424 5.57 -18.66 21.84
C LEU A 424 5.71 -19.59 23.04
N LEU A 425 5.23 -19.15 24.20
CA LEU A 425 4.90 -20.05 25.31
C LEU A 425 3.42 -20.38 25.13
N ASP A 426 3.11 -21.61 24.76
CA ASP A 426 1.76 -22.14 24.91
C ASP A 426 1.52 -22.33 26.42
N GLU A 427 0.45 -21.74 26.95
CA GLU A 427 -0.07 -22.05 28.27
C GLU A 427 -0.91 -23.34 28.15
N ASP A 428 -0.47 -24.40 28.85
CA ASP A 428 -1.33 -25.55 29.23
C ASP A 428 -2.38 -25.12 30.28
#